data_AF-A0AAV8TFU1-F1
#
_entry.id   AF-A0AAV8TFU1-F1
#
_cell.length_a   1.000
_cell.length_b   1.000
_cell.length_c   1.000
_cell.angle_alpha   90.00
_cell.angle_beta   90.00
_cell.angle_gamma   90.00
#
_symmetry.space_group_name_H-M   'P 1'
#
loop_
_entity.id
_entity.type
_entity.pdbx_description
1 polymer ?
#
loop_
_entity_poly.entity_id
_entity_poly.type
_entity_poly.pdbx_seq_one_letter_code
_entity_poly.pdbx_strand_id
1 'polypeptide(L)'
;MSATRQRTLNSGVQHVLEYLKRMQAENPAFFYAIQSYNDHSTGSIFWADPTSKVNYTYFGDAVKFNRTNHSRVPFASFSGLNHHGQPVLFGCALVINETESTFIWLFQTWMHAMSDRHPVSITTNLDGFVQAAVTQVFPGTCHRYCKYDIFSESREKLAHIYQSHPTFETEFKRCVNETDTIDEFVSAWQSLIHRYFVSDSEWLQSMFNAREQWVPVYLRNTFFGELSMTEEVGGLSSFFDGFVTVSTTPQMLIKQYEKALANWHERELKADYETGNTTPILKTPSPMEKQAANLYTRRIFMKFQDELVETLAYSATKVDDSGTITTYRVAKFGEDHKEHAVSFNSIDMKASCSCQMFEFSGIICRHVLAAFRAKNVLTLPSQYILQRWTRNAKSGAVLDAHASQMQNNSRESLTACYNSLRQEAIKFVEEGAKSIYIYNVAMNALQEAAKKIAAAKNQGSRASNSRDITNGSGPKLHATGENGLSASQLVDEKAKKIGELTEEIESTNQRCEVYRANLLSVLRDMEEQKMKLSVKVENARLTLKE
;
A
#
# COMPACT_ATOMS: atom_id res chain seq x y z
N MET A 1 9.56 -35.00 2.36
CA MET A 1 10.59 -34.19 3.08
C MET A 1 11.46 -35.11 3.94
N SER A 2 12.74 -34.81 4.18
CA SER A 2 13.60 -35.60 5.08
C SER A 2 13.32 -35.27 6.55
N ALA A 3 13.47 -36.24 7.46
CA ALA A 3 13.16 -36.09 8.89
C ALA A 3 13.93 -34.94 9.57
N THR A 4 15.18 -34.69 9.17
CA THR A 4 16.01 -33.58 9.67
C THR A 4 15.48 -32.21 9.23
N ARG A 5 15.00 -32.09 7.98
CA ARG A 5 14.42 -30.84 7.46
C ARG A 5 13.11 -30.51 8.17
N GLN A 6 12.33 -31.53 8.54
CA GLN A 6 11.08 -31.37 9.26
C GLN A 6 11.28 -30.91 10.72
N ARG A 7 12.30 -31.40 11.43
CA ARG A 7 12.64 -30.91 12.77
C ARG A 7 13.08 -29.44 12.79
N THR A 8 13.92 -29.02 11.84
CA THR A 8 14.38 -27.62 11.73
C THR A 8 13.25 -26.67 11.31
N LEU A 9 12.31 -27.15 10.49
CA LEU A 9 11.11 -26.38 10.15
C LEU A 9 10.22 -26.21 11.38
N ASN A 10 9.98 -27.28 12.15
CA ASN A 10 9.14 -27.23 13.34
C ASN A 10 9.68 -26.27 14.42
N SER A 11 10.99 -26.29 14.68
CA SER A 11 11.61 -25.32 15.61
C SER A 11 11.53 -23.89 15.10
N GLY A 12 11.64 -23.70 13.78
CA GLY A 12 11.45 -22.44 13.10
C GLY A 12 10.03 -21.88 13.21
N VAL A 13 9.03 -22.73 13.00
CA VAL A 13 7.61 -22.39 13.11
C VAL A 13 7.26 -22.00 14.55
N GLN A 14 7.82 -22.70 15.55
CA GLN A 14 7.66 -22.35 16.96
C GLN A 14 8.22 -20.94 17.27
N HIS A 15 9.39 -20.60 16.74
CA HIS A 15 9.97 -19.26 16.90
C HIS A 15 9.09 -18.16 16.31
N VAL A 16 8.52 -18.41 15.12
CA VAL A 16 7.55 -17.49 14.51
C VAL A 16 6.30 -17.39 15.39
N LEU A 17 5.76 -18.50 15.90
CA LEU A 17 4.57 -18.47 16.75
C LEU A 17 4.79 -17.69 18.06
N GLU A 18 5.95 -17.83 18.70
CA GLU A 18 6.31 -17.06 19.90
C GLU A 18 6.37 -15.56 19.60
N TYR A 19 6.94 -15.18 18.46
CA TYR A 19 6.91 -13.80 17.97
C TYR A 19 5.47 -13.31 17.81
N LEU A 20 4.60 -14.05 17.12
CA LEU A 20 3.22 -13.64 16.85
C LEU A 20 2.40 -13.49 18.15
N LYS A 21 2.57 -14.39 19.11
CA LYS A 21 1.94 -14.30 20.44
C LYS A 21 2.36 -13.02 21.16
N ARG A 22 3.66 -12.69 21.12
CA ARG A 22 4.18 -11.45 21.70
C ARG A 22 3.58 -10.22 21.00
N MET A 23 3.57 -10.19 19.67
CA MET A 23 3.01 -9.07 18.89
C MET A 23 1.52 -8.85 19.20
N GLN A 24 0.74 -9.91 19.36
CA GLN A 24 -0.68 -9.80 19.74
C GLN A 24 -0.87 -9.33 21.19
N ALA A 25 -0.02 -9.78 22.12
CA ALA A 25 -0.06 -9.31 23.51
C ALA A 25 0.29 -7.81 23.63
N GLU A 26 1.24 -7.34 22.81
CA GLU A 26 1.63 -5.92 22.73
C GLU A 26 0.58 -5.07 22.00
N ASN A 27 -0.09 -5.62 20.99
CA ASN A 27 -1.11 -4.93 20.21
C ASN A 27 -2.29 -5.86 19.87
N PRO A 28 -3.45 -5.72 20.55
CA PRO A 28 -4.63 -6.56 20.30
C PRO A 28 -5.19 -6.48 18.86
N ALA A 29 -4.83 -5.45 18.08
CA ALA A 29 -5.25 -5.36 16.69
C ALA A 29 -4.41 -6.25 15.75
N PHE A 30 -3.27 -6.77 16.21
CA PHE A 30 -2.47 -7.77 15.51
C PHE A 30 -3.24 -9.09 15.47
N PHE A 31 -3.39 -9.65 14.27
CA PHE A 31 -4.15 -10.86 14.04
C PHE A 31 -3.23 -11.99 13.61
N TYR A 32 -3.40 -13.17 14.19
CA TYR A 32 -2.83 -14.39 13.67
C TYR A 32 -3.79 -15.56 13.86
N ALA A 33 -3.65 -16.59 13.02
CA ALA A 33 -4.42 -17.81 13.10
C ALA A 33 -3.54 -19.02 12.74
N ILE A 34 -3.87 -20.17 13.30
CA ILE A 34 -3.16 -21.43 13.08
C ILE A 34 -4.16 -22.45 12.54
N GLN A 35 -3.76 -23.14 11.47
CA GLN A 35 -4.48 -24.28 10.95
C GLN A 35 -4.14 -25.52 11.76
N SER A 36 -5.07 -26.05 12.54
CA SER A 36 -4.84 -27.27 13.32
C SER A 36 -5.27 -28.50 12.52
N TYR A 37 -4.35 -29.46 12.34
CA TYR A 37 -4.62 -30.74 11.69
C TYR A 37 -4.82 -31.91 12.67
N ASN A 38 -4.21 -31.81 13.87
CA ASN A 38 -4.34 -32.68 15.06
C ASN A 38 -3.46 -32.10 16.20
N ASP A 39 -3.68 -32.49 17.47
CA ASP A 39 -3.06 -31.94 18.70
C ASP A 39 -1.51 -31.94 18.76
N HIS A 40 -0.81 -32.53 17.79
CA HIS A 40 0.65 -32.72 17.84
C HIS A 40 1.43 -32.19 16.62
N SER A 41 0.78 -31.62 15.61
CA SER A 41 1.47 -31.03 14.45
C SER A 41 1.15 -29.55 14.30
N THR A 42 2.18 -28.70 14.32
CA THR A 42 2.05 -27.27 14.01
C THR A 42 1.67 -27.13 12.54
N GLY A 43 0.44 -26.74 12.25
CA GLY A 43 -0.01 -26.52 10.88
C GLY A 43 0.31 -25.11 10.39
N SER A 44 -0.23 -24.77 9.22
CA SER A 44 0.00 -23.48 8.57
C SER A 44 -0.39 -22.32 9.47
N ILE A 45 0.36 -21.22 9.40
CA ILE A 45 0.14 -20.03 10.22
C ILE A 45 -0.11 -18.85 9.31
N PHE A 46 -1.12 -18.04 9.61
CA PHE A 46 -1.37 -16.76 8.97
C PHE A 46 -1.21 -15.64 9.99
N TRP A 47 -0.70 -14.48 9.58
CA TRP A 47 -0.70 -13.26 10.39
C TRP A 47 -0.82 -11.99 9.57
N ALA A 48 -1.38 -10.96 10.19
CA ALA A 48 -1.46 -9.61 9.67
C ALA A 48 -1.31 -8.59 10.81
N ASP A 49 -0.37 -7.66 10.65
CA ASP A 49 -0.23 -6.54 11.58
C ASP A 49 -1.34 -5.49 11.36
N PRO A 50 -1.59 -4.60 12.35
CA PRO A 50 -2.64 -3.58 12.24
C PRO A 50 -2.47 -2.67 11.01
N THR A 51 -1.22 -2.33 10.68
CA THR A 51 -0.89 -1.48 9.52
C THR A 51 -1.27 -2.16 8.22
N SER A 52 -1.03 -3.46 8.09
CA SER A 52 -1.37 -4.27 6.91
C SER A 52 -2.88 -4.33 6.70
N LYS A 53 -3.65 -4.51 7.80
CA LYS A 53 -5.12 -4.45 7.76
C LYS A 53 -5.63 -3.08 7.34
N VAL A 54 -5.03 -2.00 7.87
CA VAL A 54 -5.37 -0.62 7.49
C VAL A 54 -5.01 -0.35 6.02
N ASN A 55 -3.85 -0.80 5.54
CA ASN A 55 -3.44 -0.65 4.16
C ASN A 55 -4.39 -1.34 3.18
N TYR A 56 -4.91 -2.53 3.55
CA TYR A 56 -5.92 -3.21 2.74
C TYR A 56 -7.19 -2.36 2.58
N THR A 57 -7.56 -1.57 3.59
CA THR A 57 -8.73 -0.68 3.48
C THR A 57 -8.57 0.41 2.41
N TYR A 58 -7.33 0.79 2.10
CA TYR A 58 -7.02 1.82 1.10
C TYR A 58 -6.68 1.24 -0.28
N PHE A 59 -6.04 0.06 -0.30
CA PHE A 59 -5.37 -0.46 -1.50
C PHE A 59 -5.68 -1.94 -1.77
N GLY A 60 -6.67 -2.51 -1.09
CA GLY A 60 -7.08 -3.92 -1.22
C GLY A 60 -7.93 -4.24 -2.46
N ASP A 61 -8.13 -3.28 -3.36
CA ASP A 61 -8.82 -3.46 -4.62
C ASP A 61 -8.06 -4.38 -5.60
N ALA A 62 -6.73 -4.37 -5.56
CA ALA A 62 -5.87 -5.25 -6.35
C ALA A 62 -4.81 -5.94 -5.48
N VAL A 63 -4.82 -7.27 -5.46
CA VAL A 63 -3.99 -8.08 -4.56
C VAL A 63 -3.04 -8.98 -5.34
N LYS A 64 -1.82 -9.13 -4.84
CA LYS A 64 -0.82 -10.10 -5.28
C LYS A 64 -0.57 -11.10 -4.16
N PHE A 65 -0.85 -12.37 -4.42
CA PHE A 65 -0.48 -13.48 -3.56
C PHE A 65 0.78 -14.14 -4.12
N ASN A 66 1.88 -14.04 -3.37
CA ASN A 66 3.17 -14.57 -3.77
C ASN A 66 3.64 -15.63 -2.79
N ARG A 67 4.03 -16.80 -3.31
CA ARG A 67 4.63 -17.91 -2.57
C ARG A 67 6.11 -18.04 -2.93
N THR A 68 6.96 -18.24 -1.92
CA THR A 68 8.42 -18.30 -2.09
C THR A 68 8.87 -19.76 -2.23
N ASN A 69 8.57 -20.39 -3.37
CA ASN A 69 8.72 -21.83 -3.61
C ASN A 69 10.16 -22.35 -3.53
N HIS A 70 11.15 -21.48 -3.79
CA HIS A 70 12.56 -21.86 -3.80
C HIS A 70 13.26 -21.63 -2.45
N SER A 71 12.56 -21.09 -1.45
CA SER A 71 13.16 -20.82 -0.14
C SER A 71 13.03 -22.01 0.82
N ARG A 72 13.92 -22.08 1.81
CA ARG A 72 13.88 -23.14 2.83
C ARG A 72 12.66 -23.04 3.75
N VAL A 73 11.93 -21.92 3.67
CA VAL A 73 10.77 -21.57 4.48
C VAL A 73 9.55 -21.52 3.55
N PRO A 74 8.44 -22.22 3.85
CA PRO A 74 7.26 -22.17 3.00
C PRO A 74 6.48 -20.87 3.24
N PHE A 75 7.05 -19.75 2.81
CA PHE A 75 6.57 -18.41 3.10
C PHE A 75 5.71 -17.87 1.96
N ALA A 76 4.55 -17.30 2.32
CA ALA A 76 3.65 -16.62 1.40
C ALA A 76 3.29 -15.22 1.93
N SER A 77 2.94 -14.33 1.01
CA SER A 77 2.55 -12.96 1.33
C SER A 77 1.43 -12.46 0.45
N PHE A 78 0.55 -11.64 1.03
CA PHE A 78 -0.46 -10.85 0.37
C PHE A 78 0.03 -9.41 0.30
N SER A 79 0.09 -8.84 -0.89
CA SER A 79 0.59 -7.49 -1.11
C SER A 79 -0.19 -6.76 -2.19
N GLY A 80 -0.02 -5.44 -2.28
CA GLY A 80 -0.59 -4.60 -3.33
C GLY A 80 0.32 -3.42 -3.61
N LEU A 81 -0.20 -2.39 -4.27
CA LEU A 81 0.51 -1.11 -4.46
C LEU A 81 -0.22 0.03 -3.75
N ASN A 82 0.53 0.85 -3.01
CA ASN A 82 0.03 2.08 -2.39
C ASN A 82 -0.14 3.22 -3.42
N HIS A 83 -0.52 4.41 -2.96
CA HIS A 83 -0.74 5.62 -3.77
C HIS A 83 0.49 6.16 -4.50
N HIS A 84 1.69 5.65 -4.21
CA HIS A 84 2.93 5.94 -4.93
C HIS A 84 3.35 4.82 -5.90
N GLY A 85 2.51 3.79 -6.06
CA GLY A 85 2.84 2.59 -6.82
C GLY A 85 3.95 1.75 -6.18
N GLN A 86 4.14 1.86 -4.86
CA GLN A 86 5.12 1.07 -4.10
C GLN A 86 4.43 -0.14 -3.45
N PRO A 87 5.11 -1.29 -3.32
CA PRO A 87 4.61 -2.43 -2.58
C PRO A 87 4.13 -2.09 -1.17
N VAL A 88 2.97 -2.63 -0.84
CA VAL A 88 2.39 -2.55 0.50
C VAL A 88 1.93 -3.94 0.93
N LEU A 89 2.10 -4.27 2.21
CA LEU A 89 1.75 -5.58 2.77
C LEU A 89 0.30 -5.60 3.27
N PHE A 90 -0.37 -6.74 3.07
CA PHE A 90 -1.70 -7.04 3.61
C PHE A 90 -1.70 -8.23 4.56
N GLY A 91 -0.70 -9.10 4.51
CA GLY A 91 -0.54 -10.21 5.45
C GLY A 91 0.46 -11.23 4.96
N CYS A 92 0.81 -12.17 5.81
CA CYS A 92 1.80 -13.20 5.55
C CYS A 92 1.34 -14.55 6.06
N ALA A 93 1.93 -15.62 5.53
CA ALA A 93 1.70 -16.96 6.00
C ALA A 93 2.92 -17.87 5.90
N LEU A 94 2.92 -18.89 6.75
CA LEU A 94 3.73 -20.10 6.63
C LEU A 94 2.81 -21.24 6.20
N VAL A 95 3.04 -21.80 5.01
CA VAL A 95 2.17 -22.81 4.38
C VAL A 95 2.83 -24.19 4.44
N ILE A 96 2.65 -24.92 5.53
CA ILE A 96 3.45 -26.14 5.81
C ILE A 96 3.00 -27.34 4.95
N ASN A 97 1.71 -27.46 4.69
CA ASN A 97 1.12 -28.52 3.87
C ASN A 97 0.43 -27.91 2.67
N GLU A 98 1.03 -27.96 1.49
CA GLU A 98 0.48 -27.31 0.30
C GLU A 98 -0.62 -28.17 -0.33
N THR A 99 -1.84 -27.99 0.16
CA THR A 99 -3.05 -28.64 -0.34
C THR A 99 -4.11 -27.60 -0.66
N GLU A 100 -5.07 -27.96 -1.50
CA GLU A 100 -6.25 -27.13 -1.77
C GLU A 100 -6.94 -26.68 -0.48
N SER A 101 -7.17 -27.61 0.47
CA SER A 101 -7.76 -27.30 1.79
C SER A 101 -6.95 -26.29 2.60
N THR A 102 -5.62 -26.26 2.45
CA THR A 102 -4.75 -25.29 3.10
C THR A 102 -4.91 -23.91 2.51
N PHE A 103 -4.96 -23.81 1.18
CA PHE A 103 -5.15 -22.53 0.51
C PHE A 103 -6.57 -21.99 0.72
N ILE A 104 -7.60 -22.84 0.75
CA ILE A 104 -8.96 -22.44 1.12
C ILE A 104 -8.96 -21.84 2.54
N TRP A 105 -8.39 -22.56 3.52
CA TRP A 105 -8.27 -22.05 4.89
C TRP A 105 -7.50 -20.72 4.93
N LEU A 106 -6.38 -20.63 4.23
CA LEU A 106 -5.55 -19.43 4.21
C LEU A 106 -6.30 -18.23 3.64
N PHE A 107 -6.97 -18.40 2.50
CA PHE A 107 -7.72 -17.32 1.86
C PHE A 107 -8.95 -16.90 2.68
N GLN A 108 -9.69 -17.85 3.25
CA GLN A 108 -10.80 -17.54 4.16
C GLN A 108 -10.33 -16.79 5.41
N THR A 109 -9.22 -17.24 6.00
CA THR A 109 -8.64 -16.62 7.20
C THR A 109 -8.12 -15.21 6.91
N TRP A 110 -7.42 -15.03 5.79
CA TRP A 110 -6.96 -13.72 5.35
C TRP A 110 -8.14 -12.78 5.10
N MET A 111 -9.18 -13.25 4.41
CA MET A 111 -10.40 -12.46 4.17
C MET A 111 -11.10 -12.01 5.44
N HIS A 112 -11.24 -12.92 6.40
CA HIS A 112 -11.80 -12.58 7.71
C HIS A 112 -10.98 -11.49 8.40
N ALA A 113 -9.65 -11.60 8.37
CA ALA A 113 -8.76 -10.56 8.91
C ALA A 113 -8.91 -9.21 8.19
N MET A 114 -9.30 -9.22 6.91
CA MET A 114 -9.56 -8.04 6.07
C MET A 114 -11.01 -7.53 6.13
N SER A 115 -11.80 -7.98 7.12
CA SER A 115 -13.21 -7.59 7.29
C SER A 115 -14.09 -8.03 6.12
N ASP A 116 -13.81 -9.21 5.56
CA ASP A 116 -14.60 -9.87 4.51
C ASP A 116 -14.79 -9.03 3.23
N ARG A 117 -13.91 -8.04 2.99
CA ARG A 117 -13.92 -7.22 1.77
C ARG A 117 -13.15 -7.92 0.67
N HIS A 118 -13.84 -8.32 -0.39
CA HIS A 118 -13.23 -9.02 -1.51
C HIS A 118 -12.43 -8.06 -2.41
N PRO A 119 -11.26 -8.48 -2.91
CA PRO A 119 -10.53 -7.69 -3.91
C PRO A 119 -11.24 -7.74 -5.25
N VAL A 120 -11.05 -6.72 -6.09
CA VAL A 120 -11.52 -6.70 -7.48
C VAL A 120 -10.72 -7.70 -8.31
N SER A 121 -9.41 -7.76 -8.07
CA SER A 121 -8.52 -8.70 -8.75
C SER A 121 -7.48 -9.32 -7.81
N ILE A 122 -7.06 -10.53 -8.16
CA ILE A 122 -5.97 -11.23 -7.49
C ILE A 122 -4.99 -11.81 -8.50
N THR A 123 -3.71 -11.53 -8.33
CA THR A 123 -2.62 -12.14 -9.09
C THR A 123 -1.92 -13.21 -8.23
N THR A 124 -1.73 -14.41 -8.77
CA THR A 124 -1.07 -15.52 -8.05
C THR A 124 0.04 -16.15 -8.88
N ASN A 125 0.92 -16.91 -8.23
CA ASN A 125 1.78 -17.86 -8.94
C ASN A 125 0.94 -18.90 -9.71
N LEU A 126 1.56 -19.57 -10.69
CA LEU A 126 0.93 -20.66 -11.43
C LEU A 126 0.84 -21.92 -10.57
N ASP A 127 -0.34 -22.18 -9.99
CA ASP A 127 -0.57 -23.32 -9.10
C ASP A 127 -2.06 -23.72 -9.11
N GLY A 128 -2.33 -25.01 -9.36
CA GLY A 128 -3.69 -25.54 -9.47
C GLY A 128 -4.46 -25.56 -8.15
N PHE A 129 -3.79 -25.77 -7.01
CA PHE A 129 -4.44 -25.74 -5.69
C PHE A 129 -4.78 -24.30 -5.30
N VAL A 130 -3.90 -23.35 -5.61
CA VAL A 130 -4.15 -21.92 -5.41
C VAL A 130 -5.31 -21.45 -6.27
N GLN A 131 -5.34 -21.85 -7.56
CA GLN A 131 -6.45 -21.53 -8.46
C GLN A 131 -7.78 -22.05 -7.93
N ALA A 132 -7.87 -23.34 -7.57
CA ALA A 132 -9.10 -23.93 -7.03
C ALA A 132 -9.58 -23.20 -5.77
N ALA A 133 -8.66 -22.89 -4.85
CA ALA A 133 -8.98 -22.14 -3.64
C ALA A 133 -9.43 -20.71 -3.95
N VAL A 134 -8.83 -20.02 -4.94
CA VAL A 134 -9.26 -18.68 -5.37
C VAL A 134 -10.67 -18.73 -5.94
N THR A 135 -10.96 -19.67 -6.85
CA THR A 135 -12.30 -19.82 -7.44
C THR A 135 -13.35 -20.09 -6.37
N GLN A 136 -13.03 -20.88 -5.35
CA GLN A 136 -13.96 -21.19 -4.27
C GLN A 136 -14.17 -20.02 -3.30
N VAL A 137 -13.10 -19.33 -2.90
CA VAL A 137 -13.17 -18.28 -1.86
C VAL A 137 -13.54 -16.92 -2.45
N PHE A 138 -13.27 -16.67 -3.74
CA PHE A 138 -13.45 -15.36 -4.39
C PHE A 138 -14.23 -15.44 -5.72
N PRO A 139 -15.50 -15.87 -5.73
CA PRO A 139 -16.25 -16.14 -6.97
C PRO A 139 -16.49 -14.92 -7.88
N GLY A 140 -16.29 -13.69 -7.38
CA GLY A 140 -16.41 -12.44 -8.16
C GLY A 140 -15.09 -11.70 -8.41
N THR A 141 -13.97 -12.22 -7.91
CA THR A 141 -12.65 -11.61 -8.09
C THR A 141 -12.03 -12.10 -9.38
N CYS A 142 -11.49 -11.19 -10.20
CA CYS A 142 -10.75 -11.57 -11.39
C CYS A 142 -9.40 -12.18 -11.02
N HIS A 143 -9.20 -13.46 -11.34
CA HIS A 143 -7.97 -14.18 -11.09
C HIS A 143 -7.02 -14.10 -12.30
N ARG A 144 -5.76 -13.76 -12.04
CA ARG A 144 -4.69 -13.72 -13.03
C ARG A 144 -3.45 -14.48 -12.53
N TYR A 145 -2.80 -15.22 -13.40
CA TYR A 145 -1.48 -15.76 -13.14
C TYR A 145 -0.38 -14.72 -13.35
N CYS A 146 0.65 -14.81 -12.53
CA CYS A 146 1.86 -14.02 -12.67
C CYS A 146 2.53 -14.32 -14.01
N LYS A 147 2.52 -13.32 -14.91
CA LYS A 147 3.13 -13.40 -16.23
C LYS A 147 4.62 -13.75 -16.17
N TYR A 148 5.34 -13.26 -15.16
CA TYR A 148 6.75 -13.58 -14.95
C TYR A 148 6.97 -15.07 -14.71
N ASP A 149 6.14 -15.68 -13.85
CA ASP A 149 6.25 -17.12 -13.54
C ASP A 149 6.01 -17.96 -14.78
N ILE A 150 5.00 -17.60 -15.59
CA ILE A 150 4.73 -18.30 -16.86
C ILE A 150 5.91 -18.22 -17.81
N PHE A 151 6.54 -17.05 -17.97
CA PHE A 151 7.73 -16.93 -18.82
C PHE A 151 8.93 -17.68 -18.24
N SER A 152 9.11 -17.66 -16.91
CA SER A 152 10.18 -18.37 -16.22
C SER A 152 10.02 -19.90 -16.38
N GLU A 153 8.84 -20.43 -16.12
CA GLU A 153 8.53 -21.85 -16.31
C GLU A 153 8.60 -22.25 -17.78
N SER A 154 8.17 -21.38 -18.70
CA SER A 154 8.31 -21.63 -20.15
C SER A 154 9.77 -21.80 -20.55
N ARG A 155 10.69 -21.02 -19.96
CA ARG A 155 12.13 -21.16 -20.21
C ARG A 155 12.66 -22.51 -19.74
N GLU A 156 12.15 -23.03 -18.62
CA GLU A 156 12.53 -24.36 -18.11
C GLU A 156 11.92 -25.48 -18.95
N LYS A 157 10.60 -25.44 -19.20
CA LYS A 157 9.86 -26.48 -19.92
C LYS A 157 10.24 -26.57 -21.40
N LEU A 158 10.61 -25.44 -22.00
CA LEU A 158 10.99 -25.34 -23.42
C LEU A 158 12.49 -25.08 -23.58
N ALA A 159 13.33 -25.47 -22.60
CA ALA A 159 14.77 -25.19 -22.62
C ALA A 159 15.46 -25.59 -23.94
N HIS A 160 15.05 -26.71 -24.54
CA HIS A 160 15.56 -27.17 -25.84
C HIS A 160 15.24 -26.19 -26.99
N ILE A 161 14.03 -25.62 -27.02
CA ILE A 161 13.61 -24.62 -28.02
C ILE A 161 14.36 -23.31 -27.82
N TYR A 162 14.50 -22.85 -26.56
CA TYR A 162 15.25 -21.64 -26.26
C TYR A 162 16.73 -21.76 -26.67
N GLN A 163 17.31 -22.96 -26.58
CA GLN A 163 18.69 -23.22 -27.00
C GLN A 163 18.81 -23.35 -28.53
N SER A 164 17.87 -24.02 -29.20
CA SER A 164 17.92 -24.23 -30.65
C SER A 164 17.47 -23.01 -31.46
N HIS A 165 16.65 -22.14 -30.87
CA HIS A 165 16.04 -20.99 -31.54
C HIS A 165 16.17 -19.71 -30.69
N PRO A 166 17.28 -18.95 -30.85
CA PRO A 166 17.52 -17.73 -30.07
C PRO A 166 16.44 -16.64 -30.22
N THR A 167 15.68 -16.65 -31.32
CA THR A 167 14.60 -15.67 -31.55
C THR A 167 13.28 -16.04 -30.86
N PHE A 168 13.12 -17.28 -30.39
CA PHE A 168 11.85 -17.77 -29.82
C PHE A 168 11.38 -16.93 -28.65
N GLU A 169 12.27 -16.60 -27.69
CA GLU A 169 11.90 -15.82 -26.51
C GLU A 169 11.31 -14.46 -26.88
N THR A 170 11.97 -13.73 -27.77
CA THR A 170 11.54 -12.41 -28.21
C THR A 170 10.22 -12.50 -28.97
N GLU A 171 10.06 -13.47 -29.88
CA GLU A 171 8.81 -13.66 -30.62
C GLU A 171 7.65 -14.08 -29.71
N PHE A 172 7.90 -14.94 -28.72
CA PHE A 172 6.92 -15.36 -27.73
C PHE A 172 6.46 -14.20 -26.86
N LYS A 173 7.41 -13.40 -26.33
CA LYS A 173 7.09 -12.20 -25.56
C LYS A 173 6.31 -11.18 -26.39
N ARG A 174 6.67 -10.98 -27.67
CA ARG A 174 5.94 -10.11 -28.59
C ARG A 174 4.52 -10.60 -28.83
N CYS A 175 4.35 -11.90 -29.11
CA CYS A 175 3.05 -12.52 -29.31
C CYS A 175 2.09 -12.24 -28.14
N VAL A 176 2.59 -12.30 -26.91
CA VAL A 176 1.78 -12.08 -25.70
C VAL A 176 1.57 -10.60 -25.39
N ASN A 177 2.60 -9.76 -25.51
CA ASN A 177 2.57 -8.38 -24.98
C ASN A 177 2.22 -7.31 -26.01
N GLU A 178 2.40 -7.57 -27.31
CA GLU A 178 2.25 -6.56 -28.39
C GLU A 178 1.01 -6.80 -29.26
N THR A 179 0.13 -7.71 -28.87
CA THR A 179 -1.16 -7.94 -29.56
C THR A 179 -2.24 -7.08 -28.93
N ASP A 180 -3.09 -6.47 -29.76
CA ASP A 180 -4.11 -5.52 -29.32
C ASP A 180 -5.52 -6.10 -29.30
N THR A 181 -5.77 -7.11 -30.13
CA THR A 181 -7.05 -7.83 -30.17
C THR A 181 -6.89 -9.32 -29.86
N ILE A 182 -7.99 -9.96 -29.44
CA ILE A 182 -8.04 -11.40 -29.21
C ILE A 182 -7.69 -12.15 -30.50
N ASP A 183 -8.18 -11.70 -31.65
CA ASP A 183 -7.94 -12.34 -32.95
C ASP A 183 -6.48 -12.22 -33.39
N GLU A 184 -5.85 -11.07 -33.16
CA GLU A 184 -4.41 -10.89 -33.37
C GLU A 184 -3.59 -11.81 -32.49
N PHE A 185 -3.94 -11.93 -31.20
CA PHE A 185 -3.28 -12.86 -30.30
C PHE A 185 -3.40 -14.31 -30.77
N VAL A 186 -4.60 -14.77 -31.10
CA VAL A 186 -4.83 -16.16 -31.56
C VAL A 186 -4.06 -16.43 -32.84
N SER A 187 -4.06 -15.49 -33.79
CA SER A 187 -3.34 -15.62 -35.06
C SER A 187 -1.82 -15.61 -34.88
N ALA A 188 -1.31 -14.70 -34.04
CA ALA A 188 0.12 -14.62 -33.71
C ALA A 188 0.59 -15.87 -32.97
N TRP A 189 -0.23 -16.39 -32.04
CA TRP A 189 0.05 -17.62 -31.31
C TRP A 189 0.15 -18.81 -32.25
N GLN A 190 -0.85 -19.02 -33.11
CA GLN A 190 -0.83 -20.10 -34.10
C GLN A 190 0.39 -20.02 -35.02
N SER A 191 0.73 -18.82 -35.47
CA SER A 191 1.92 -18.57 -36.29
C SER A 191 3.22 -18.92 -35.56
N LEU A 192 3.32 -18.56 -34.27
CA LEU A 192 4.46 -18.89 -33.41
C LEU A 192 4.61 -20.42 -33.27
N ILE A 193 3.53 -21.10 -32.91
CA ILE A 193 3.52 -22.56 -32.69
C ILE A 193 3.96 -23.31 -33.96
N HIS A 194 3.42 -22.93 -35.12
CA HIS A 194 3.76 -23.54 -36.41
C HIS A 194 5.22 -23.26 -36.80
N ARG A 195 5.70 -22.03 -36.62
CA ARG A 195 7.06 -21.61 -37.00
C ARG A 195 8.15 -22.41 -36.28
N TYR A 196 7.92 -22.74 -35.01
CA TYR A 196 8.89 -23.46 -34.19
C TYR A 196 8.59 -24.96 -34.06
N PHE A 197 7.58 -25.48 -34.78
CA PHE A 197 7.20 -26.90 -34.77
C PHE A 197 6.90 -27.43 -33.35
N VAL A 198 6.25 -26.61 -32.52
CA VAL A 198 5.96 -26.92 -31.09
C VAL A 198 4.48 -27.24 -30.83
N SER A 199 3.75 -27.67 -31.86
CA SER A 199 2.31 -27.98 -31.76
C SER A 199 1.99 -29.06 -30.72
N ASP A 200 2.89 -30.01 -30.52
CA ASP A 200 2.72 -31.14 -29.59
C ASP A 200 3.15 -30.82 -28.16
N SER A 201 3.56 -29.58 -27.88
CA SER A 201 3.96 -29.16 -26.53
C SER A 201 2.75 -29.07 -25.59
N GLU A 202 2.61 -30.05 -24.70
CA GLU A 202 1.57 -30.05 -23.65
C GLU A 202 1.59 -28.76 -22.80
N TRP A 203 2.79 -28.23 -22.54
CA TRP A 203 2.96 -26.98 -21.80
C TRP A 203 2.32 -25.79 -22.54
N LEU A 204 2.64 -25.60 -23.83
CA LEU A 204 2.08 -24.49 -24.61
C LEU A 204 0.57 -24.66 -24.84
N GLN A 205 0.09 -25.89 -25.01
CA GLN A 205 -1.35 -26.17 -25.06
C GLN A 205 -2.06 -25.77 -23.76
N SER A 206 -1.48 -26.13 -22.60
CA SER A 206 -1.98 -25.72 -21.30
C SER A 206 -2.00 -24.20 -21.13
N MET A 207 -0.91 -23.52 -21.51
CA MET A 207 -0.83 -22.05 -21.43
C MET A 207 -1.83 -21.35 -22.36
N PHE A 208 -2.10 -21.92 -23.54
CA PHE A 208 -3.14 -21.41 -24.43
C PHE A 208 -4.55 -21.64 -23.85
N ASN A 209 -4.80 -22.78 -23.21
CA ASN A 209 -6.07 -23.04 -22.53
C ASN A 209 -6.30 -22.06 -21.37
N ALA A 210 -5.24 -21.72 -20.63
CA ALA A 210 -5.27 -20.74 -19.55
C ALA A 210 -5.18 -19.27 -20.01
N ARG A 211 -5.21 -18.97 -21.32
CA ARG A 211 -4.93 -17.62 -21.88
C ARG A 211 -5.72 -16.48 -21.25
N GLU A 212 -6.97 -16.74 -20.86
CA GLU A 212 -7.84 -15.74 -20.23
C GLU A 212 -7.34 -15.28 -18.85
N GLN A 213 -6.48 -16.07 -18.21
CA GLN A 213 -5.92 -15.81 -16.88
C GLN A 213 -4.52 -15.19 -16.92
N TRP A 214 -3.89 -14.97 -18.07
CA TRP A 214 -2.54 -14.36 -18.06
C TRP A 214 -2.19 -13.50 -19.28
N VAL A 215 -2.89 -13.68 -20.40
CA VAL A 215 -2.63 -12.90 -21.61
C VAL A 215 -3.28 -11.53 -21.46
N PRO A 216 -2.51 -10.42 -21.59
CA PRO A 216 -3.01 -9.08 -21.31
C PRO A 216 -4.31 -8.71 -22.02
N VAL A 217 -4.50 -9.09 -23.29
CA VAL A 217 -5.69 -8.71 -24.07
C VAL A 217 -7.02 -9.20 -23.48
N TYR A 218 -7.02 -10.29 -22.72
CA TYR A 218 -8.20 -10.81 -22.04
C TYR A 218 -8.48 -10.16 -20.68
N LEU A 219 -7.48 -9.46 -20.12
CA LEU A 219 -7.48 -8.97 -18.74
C LEU A 219 -7.56 -7.44 -18.64
N ARG A 220 -7.39 -6.74 -19.77
CA ARG A 220 -7.38 -5.27 -19.89
C ARG A 220 -8.62 -4.58 -19.30
N ASN A 221 -9.77 -5.26 -19.31
CA ASN A 221 -11.03 -4.73 -18.81
C ASN A 221 -11.16 -4.70 -17.27
N THR A 222 -10.16 -5.23 -16.54
CA THR A 222 -10.21 -5.34 -15.08
C THR A 222 -9.04 -4.60 -14.44
N PHE A 223 -9.32 -3.94 -13.32
CA PHE A 223 -8.32 -3.21 -12.57
C PHE A 223 -7.37 -4.14 -11.81
N PHE A 224 -6.06 -4.05 -12.10
CA PHE A 224 -5.00 -4.82 -11.44
C PHE A 224 -4.06 -3.96 -10.58
N GLY A 225 -4.33 -2.65 -10.46
CA GLY A 225 -3.52 -1.76 -9.63
C GLY A 225 -2.07 -1.61 -10.09
N GLU A 226 -1.77 -1.97 -11.33
CA GLU A 226 -0.44 -1.87 -11.96
C GLU A 226 -0.32 -0.62 -12.82
N LEU A 227 0.87 -0.01 -12.85
CA LEU A 227 1.11 1.22 -13.61
C LEU A 227 1.44 0.98 -15.10
N SER A 228 1.63 -0.28 -15.49
CA SER A 228 1.92 -0.68 -16.87
C SER A 228 1.50 -2.12 -17.11
N MET A 229 1.01 -2.37 -18.32
CA MET A 229 0.70 -3.70 -18.84
C MET A 229 1.93 -4.48 -19.31
N THR A 230 2.94 -3.73 -19.76
CA THR A 230 4.14 -4.23 -20.44
C THR A 230 5.37 -4.20 -19.56
N GLU A 231 5.31 -3.62 -18.36
CA GLU A 231 6.36 -3.80 -17.36
C GLU A 231 6.53 -5.32 -17.17
N GLU A 232 7.65 -5.85 -17.69
CA GLU A 232 8.15 -7.13 -17.29
C GLU A 232 8.34 -7.00 -15.79
N VAL A 233 7.40 -7.52 -15.00
CA VAL A 233 7.59 -7.71 -13.57
C VAL A 233 8.59 -8.86 -13.37
N GLY A 234 9.69 -8.85 -14.13
CA GLY A 234 10.92 -9.50 -13.79
C GLY A 234 11.59 -8.68 -12.70
N GLY A 235 11.29 -9.03 -11.45
CA GLY A 235 12.16 -8.68 -10.32
C GLY A 235 12.08 -7.24 -9.82
N LEU A 236 11.05 -6.45 -10.14
CA LEU A 236 10.79 -5.20 -9.41
C LEU A 236 9.59 -5.34 -8.48
N SER A 237 9.94 -5.93 -7.32
CA SER A 237 9.36 -5.72 -6.00
C SER A 237 8.09 -6.51 -5.64
N SER A 238 8.26 -7.83 -5.50
CA SER A 238 7.58 -8.47 -4.37
C SER A 238 7.94 -7.70 -3.10
N PHE A 239 7.02 -7.57 -2.15
CA PHE A 239 7.27 -6.86 -0.89
C PHE A 239 8.54 -7.37 -0.18
N PHE A 240 8.83 -8.67 -0.31
CA PHE A 240 9.97 -9.35 0.32
C PHE A 240 11.13 -9.63 -0.63
N ASP A 241 11.13 -9.03 -1.82
CA ASP A 241 12.24 -9.16 -2.77
C ASP A 241 13.55 -8.64 -2.16
N GLY A 242 14.63 -9.42 -2.29
CA GLY A 242 15.92 -9.18 -1.61
C GLY A 242 15.94 -9.44 -0.09
N PHE A 243 14.80 -9.65 0.57
CA PHE A 243 14.71 -9.94 2.01
C PHE A 243 14.56 -11.42 2.31
N VAL A 244 13.62 -12.08 1.62
CA VAL A 244 13.39 -13.53 1.75
C VAL A 244 13.98 -14.22 0.52
N THR A 245 15.07 -14.95 0.72
CA THR A 245 15.80 -15.62 -0.36
C THR A 245 15.95 -17.11 -0.07
N VAL A 246 16.57 -17.85 -1.01
CA VAL A 246 16.85 -19.28 -0.86
C VAL A 246 17.70 -19.62 0.39
N SER A 247 18.47 -18.65 0.89
CA SER A 247 19.31 -18.82 2.09
C SER A 247 18.59 -18.46 3.39
N THR A 248 17.40 -17.85 3.34
CA THR A 248 16.65 -17.46 4.53
C THR A 248 16.22 -18.69 5.32
N THR A 249 16.62 -18.74 6.59
CA THR A 249 16.17 -19.77 7.54
C THR A 249 14.92 -19.29 8.30
N PRO A 250 14.13 -20.20 8.90
CA PRO A 250 13.00 -19.80 9.74
C PRO A 250 13.38 -18.83 10.86
N GLN A 251 14.57 -18.98 11.46
CA GLN A 251 15.07 -18.09 12.52
C GLN A 251 15.38 -16.69 12.00
N MET A 252 15.78 -16.57 10.73
CA MET A 252 16.05 -15.27 10.09
C MET A 252 14.77 -14.60 9.59
N LEU A 253 13.70 -15.36 9.39
CA LEU A 253 12.47 -14.88 8.73
C LEU A 253 11.90 -13.65 9.42
N ILE A 254 11.70 -13.68 10.75
CA ILE A 254 11.12 -12.55 11.50
C ILE A 254 11.98 -11.30 11.37
N LYS A 255 13.31 -11.45 11.48
CA LYS A 255 14.24 -10.33 11.32
C LYS A 255 14.17 -9.72 9.90
N GLN A 256 14.04 -10.56 8.87
CA GLN A 256 13.89 -10.08 7.49
C GLN A 256 12.51 -9.47 7.25
N TYR A 257 11.48 -10.00 7.90
CA TYR A 257 10.12 -9.46 7.88
C TYR A 257 10.07 -8.04 8.43
N GLU A 258 10.61 -7.81 9.63
CA GLU A 258 10.66 -6.48 10.25
C GLU A 258 11.49 -5.47 9.45
N LYS A 259 12.62 -5.93 8.87
CA LYS A 259 13.43 -5.11 7.99
C LYS A 259 12.69 -4.68 6.73
N ALA A 260 11.94 -5.59 6.10
CA ALA A 260 11.15 -5.28 4.91
C ALA A 260 10.06 -4.25 5.24
N LEU A 261 9.35 -4.43 6.36
CA LEU A 261 8.36 -3.46 6.85
C LEU A 261 8.96 -2.07 7.06
N ALA A 262 10.06 -1.98 7.80
CA ALA A 262 10.72 -0.70 8.08
C ALA A 262 11.20 -0.01 6.79
N ASN A 263 11.83 -0.77 5.88
CA ASN A 263 12.31 -0.25 4.60
C ASN A 263 11.16 0.33 3.75
N TRP A 264 10.06 -0.41 3.59
CA TRP A 264 8.93 0.07 2.79
C TRP A 264 8.21 1.25 3.44
N HIS A 265 8.10 1.25 4.77
CA HIS A 265 7.55 2.38 5.51
C HIS A 265 8.39 3.66 5.32
N GLU A 266 9.71 3.58 5.44
CA GLU A 266 10.61 4.71 5.20
C GLU A 266 10.51 5.23 3.75
N ARG A 267 10.42 4.33 2.78
CA ARG A 267 10.25 4.69 1.36
C ARG A 267 8.92 5.37 1.07
N GLU A 268 7.86 4.96 1.75
CA GLU A 268 6.55 5.61 1.65
C GLU A 268 6.60 7.01 2.29
N LEU A 269 7.14 7.15 3.50
CA LEU A 269 7.30 8.44 4.17
C LEU A 269 8.13 9.43 3.32
N LYS A 270 9.21 8.94 2.71
CA LYS A 270 10.02 9.75 1.79
C LYS A 270 9.21 10.20 0.58
N ALA A 271 8.41 9.31 -0.02
CA ALA A 271 7.59 9.64 -1.18
C ALA A 271 6.44 10.61 -0.85
N ASP A 272 5.84 10.48 0.34
CA ASP A 272 4.86 11.44 0.88
C ASP A 272 5.51 12.82 1.09
N TYR A 273 6.69 12.85 1.71
CA TYR A 273 7.46 14.08 1.91
C TYR A 273 7.79 14.77 0.58
N GLU A 274 8.32 14.03 -0.39
CA GLU A 274 8.63 14.59 -1.72
C GLU A 274 7.38 15.11 -2.42
N THR A 275 6.27 14.38 -2.35
CA THR A 275 4.99 14.77 -2.97
C THR A 275 4.40 16.03 -2.33
N GLY A 276 4.51 16.18 -1.00
CA GLY A 276 3.99 17.33 -0.28
C GLY A 276 4.85 18.58 -0.40
N ASN A 277 6.17 18.42 -0.48
CA ASN A 277 7.13 19.55 -0.39
C ASN A 277 7.74 19.96 -1.73
N THR A 278 7.57 19.16 -2.79
CA THR A 278 8.08 19.53 -4.13
C THR A 278 6.91 19.80 -5.08
N THR A 279 7.06 20.85 -5.89
CA THR A 279 6.12 21.09 -6.99
C THR A 279 6.65 20.35 -8.22
N PRO A 280 5.85 19.46 -8.84
CA PRO A 280 6.31 18.78 -10.05
C PRO A 280 6.44 19.77 -11.21
N ILE A 281 7.44 19.54 -12.06
CA ILE A 281 7.68 20.38 -13.25
C ILE A 281 6.62 20.02 -14.29
N LEU A 282 5.89 21.02 -14.78
CA LEU A 282 4.93 20.86 -15.88
C LEU A 282 5.67 20.90 -17.22
N LYS A 283 5.32 20.00 -18.14
CA LYS A 283 5.87 19.94 -19.50
C LYS A 283 5.02 20.75 -20.49
N THR A 284 3.79 21.10 -20.13
CA THR A 284 2.86 21.88 -20.97
C THR A 284 2.14 22.95 -20.14
N PRO A 285 1.56 23.99 -20.77
CA PRO A 285 0.71 24.96 -20.08
C PRO A 285 -0.73 24.45 -19.84
N SER A 286 -1.00 23.15 -20.03
CA SER A 286 -2.34 22.58 -19.96
C SER A 286 -2.97 22.72 -18.57
N PRO A 287 -4.21 23.23 -18.45
CA PRO A 287 -4.93 23.24 -17.17
C PRO A 287 -5.12 21.84 -16.59
N MET A 288 -5.29 20.83 -17.44
CA MET A 288 -5.43 19.43 -17.07
C MET A 288 -4.16 18.90 -16.39
N GLU A 289 -3.00 19.28 -16.89
CA GLU A 289 -1.71 18.91 -16.31
C GLU A 289 -1.55 19.54 -14.93
N LYS A 290 -1.88 20.83 -14.79
CA LYS A 290 -1.85 21.54 -13.51
C LYS A 290 -2.81 20.93 -12.49
N GLN A 291 -4.01 20.53 -12.93
CA GLN A 291 -4.98 19.84 -12.08
C GLN A 291 -4.43 18.50 -11.60
N ALA A 292 -3.93 17.66 -12.51
CA ALA A 292 -3.36 16.36 -12.17
C ALA A 292 -2.15 16.48 -11.24
N ALA A 293 -1.28 17.48 -11.46
CA ALA A 293 -0.14 17.79 -10.61
C ALA A 293 -0.54 18.04 -9.15
N ASN A 294 -1.68 18.71 -8.93
CA ASN A 294 -2.18 19.02 -7.59
C ASN A 294 -2.87 17.83 -6.90
N LEU A 295 -3.46 16.92 -7.68
CA LEU A 295 -4.26 15.82 -7.16
C LEU A 295 -3.45 14.55 -6.93
N TYR A 296 -2.59 14.18 -7.88
CA TYR A 296 -1.84 12.93 -7.84
C TYR A 296 -0.60 13.01 -6.96
N THR A 297 -0.17 11.84 -6.49
CA THR A 297 1.19 11.70 -5.96
C THR A 297 2.23 11.91 -7.06
N ARG A 298 3.46 12.24 -6.68
CA ARG A 298 4.51 12.62 -7.62
C ARG A 298 4.74 11.57 -8.72
N ARG A 299 4.83 10.29 -8.36
CA ARG A 299 5.09 9.20 -9.32
C ARG A 299 3.91 8.95 -10.26
N ILE A 300 2.68 9.02 -9.74
CA ILE A 300 1.47 8.86 -10.57
C ILE A 300 1.33 10.05 -11.51
N PHE A 301 1.58 11.27 -11.03
CA PHE A 301 1.59 12.45 -11.88
C PHE A 301 2.59 12.32 -13.04
N MET A 302 3.81 11.82 -12.80
CA MET A 302 4.79 11.60 -13.88
C MET A 302 4.25 10.63 -14.94
N LYS A 303 3.65 9.50 -14.53
CA LYS A 303 3.03 8.56 -15.48
C LYS A 303 1.89 9.19 -16.28
N PHE A 304 1.02 9.97 -15.62
CA PHE A 304 -0.03 10.73 -16.30
C PHE A 304 0.55 11.78 -17.27
N GLN A 305 1.58 12.50 -16.84
CA GLN A 305 2.24 13.53 -17.64
C GLN A 305 2.89 12.94 -18.89
N ASP A 306 3.49 11.75 -18.80
CA ASP A 306 4.04 11.04 -19.95
C ASP A 306 2.93 10.68 -20.96
N GLU A 307 1.80 10.15 -20.51
CA GLU A 307 0.63 9.91 -21.38
C GLU A 307 0.10 11.22 -22.00
N LEU A 308 0.05 12.31 -21.24
CA LEU A 308 -0.43 13.60 -21.73
C LEU A 308 0.50 14.20 -22.80
N VAL A 309 1.82 14.16 -22.59
CA VAL A 309 2.78 14.69 -23.56
C VAL A 309 2.80 13.86 -24.83
N GLU A 310 2.69 12.54 -24.71
CA GLU A 310 2.64 11.63 -25.86
C GLU A 310 1.44 11.91 -26.77
N THR A 311 0.36 12.51 -26.27
CA THR A 311 -0.80 12.90 -27.12
C THR A 311 -0.42 13.81 -28.28
N LEU A 312 0.68 14.56 -28.19
CA LEU A 312 1.15 15.45 -29.25
C LEU A 312 1.59 14.68 -30.50
N ALA A 313 1.95 13.40 -30.36
CA ALA A 313 2.32 12.52 -31.45
C ALA A 313 1.12 11.76 -32.05
N TYR A 314 -0.10 11.97 -31.54
CA TYR A 314 -1.30 11.25 -31.96
C TYR A 314 -2.31 12.20 -32.59
N SER A 315 -2.95 11.73 -33.66
CA SER A 315 -4.09 12.40 -34.29
C SER A 315 -5.38 11.72 -33.87
N ALA A 316 -6.41 12.51 -33.55
CA ALA A 316 -7.75 12.00 -33.25
C ALA A 316 -8.69 12.40 -34.40
N THR A 317 -9.00 11.45 -35.28
CA THR A 317 -9.90 11.66 -36.42
C THR A 317 -11.31 11.22 -36.06
N LYS A 318 -12.29 12.09 -36.26
CA LYS A 318 -13.69 11.79 -35.97
C LYS A 318 -14.22 10.85 -37.05
N VAL A 319 -14.72 9.68 -36.66
CA VAL A 319 -15.20 8.64 -37.58
C VAL A 319 -16.71 8.44 -37.53
N ASP A 320 -17.35 8.77 -36.40
CA ASP A 320 -18.81 8.72 -36.26
C ASP A 320 -19.30 9.80 -35.28
N ASP A 321 -20.53 10.26 -35.50
CA ASP A 321 -21.22 11.21 -34.64
C ASP A 321 -22.70 10.87 -34.51
N SER A 322 -23.00 9.92 -33.64
CA SER A 322 -24.38 9.54 -33.27
C SER A 322 -25.06 10.57 -32.34
N GLY A 323 -24.60 11.83 -32.37
CA GLY A 323 -25.07 12.95 -31.56
C GLY A 323 -24.50 12.93 -30.14
N THR A 324 -24.98 12.02 -29.30
CA THR A 324 -24.56 11.95 -27.88
C THR A 324 -23.17 11.35 -27.73
N ILE A 325 -22.84 10.39 -28.59
CA ILE A 325 -21.56 9.70 -28.61
C ILE A 325 -20.83 10.06 -29.91
N THR A 326 -19.63 10.61 -29.76
CA THR A 326 -18.71 10.81 -30.88
C THR A 326 -17.62 9.76 -30.81
N THR A 327 -17.38 9.07 -31.92
CA THR A 327 -16.32 8.07 -32.02
C THR A 327 -15.12 8.65 -32.76
N TYR A 328 -13.94 8.46 -32.19
CA TYR A 328 -12.66 8.87 -32.73
C TYR A 328 -11.80 7.65 -33.04
N ARG A 329 -11.09 7.73 -34.16
CA ARG A 329 -9.96 6.89 -34.49
C ARG A 329 -8.69 7.64 -34.13
N VAL A 330 -7.93 7.08 -33.21
CA VAL A 330 -6.72 7.70 -32.66
C VAL A 330 -5.50 6.88 -33.04
N ALA A 331 -4.58 7.48 -33.78
CA ALA A 331 -3.36 6.82 -34.24
C ALA A 331 -2.16 7.76 -34.12
N LYS A 332 -0.99 7.17 -33.89
CA LYS A 332 0.29 7.90 -33.89
C LYS A 332 0.65 8.29 -35.32
N PHE A 333 1.22 9.48 -35.51
CA PHE A 333 1.62 9.94 -36.84
C PHE A 333 2.57 8.94 -37.53
N GLY A 334 2.19 8.47 -38.71
CA GLY A 334 2.95 7.51 -39.50
C GLY A 334 2.75 6.03 -39.10
N GLU A 335 1.90 5.74 -38.11
CA GLU A 335 1.59 4.38 -37.65
C GLU A 335 0.07 4.12 -37.71
N ASP A 336 -0.57 4.42 -38.85
CA ASP A 336 -2.03 4.31 -39.03
C ASP A 336 -2.58 2.88 -38.82
N HIS A 337 -1.72 1.87 -38.92
CA HIS A 337 -2.07 0.46 -38.68
C HIS A 337 -2.20 0.09 -37.19
N LYS A 338 -1.82 0.98 -36.26
CA LYS A 338 -1.95 0.80 -34.81
C LYS A 338 -2.94 1.82 -34.24
N GLU A 339 -4.16 1.80 -34.76
CA GLU A 339 -5.21 2.71 -34.35
C GLU A 339 -6.03 2.17 -33.18
N HIS A 340 -6.47 3.09 -32.31
CA HIS A 340 -7.40 2.79 -31.24
C HIS A 340 -8.71 3.56 -31.41
N ALA A 341 -9.82 2.87 -31.16
CA ALA A 341 -11.14 3.47 -31.17
C ALA A 341 -11.43 4.09 -29.80
N VAL A 342 -11.84 5.36 -29.79
CA VAL A 342 -12.24 6.10 -28.59
C VAL A 342 -13.66 6.58 -28.75
N SER A 343 -14.58 6.10 -27.91
CA SER A 343 -15.96 6.58 -27.86
C SER A 343 -16.08 7.62 -26.76
N PHE A 344 -16.59 8.81 -27.06
CA PHE A 344 -16.77 9.90 -26.10
C PHE A 344 -18.24 10.32 -26.00
N ASN A 345 -18.82 10.18 -24.81
CA ASN A 345 -20.14 10.67 -24.46
C ASN A 345 -20.04 12.09 -23.88
N SER A 346 -20.67 13.05 -24.55
CA SER A 346 -20.61 14.47 -24.19
C SER A 346 -21.49 14.85 -22.99
N ILE A 347 -22.51 14.07 -22.66
CA ILE A 347 -23.41 14.30 -21.52
C ILE A 347 -22.70 13.86 -20.23
N ASP A 348 -22.17 12.64 -20.22
CA ASP A 348 -21.54 12.05 -19.03
C ASP A 348 -20.06 12.42 -18.89
N MET A 349 -19.51 13.14 -19.88
CA MET A 349 -18.08 13.42 -20.01
C MET A 349 -17.22 12.15 -19.92
N LYS A 350 -17.76 11.03 -20.42
CA LYS A 350 -17.18 9.69 -20.32
C LYS A 350 -16.64 9.24 -21.67
N ALA A 351 -15.35 8.94 -21.70
CA ALA A 351 -14.68 8.24 -22.78
C ALA A 351 -14.39 6.76 -22.45
N SER A 352 -14.50 5.89 -23.44
CA SER A 352 -13.95 4.54 -23.44
C SER A 352 -12.98 4.38 -24.59
N CYS A 353 -11.92 3.60 -24.40
CA CYS A 353 -10.90 3.37 -25.42
C CYS A 353 -10.67 1.86 -25.60
N SER A 354 -10.47 1.41 -26.85
CA SER A 354 -10.17 0.02 -27.15
C SER A 354 -8.87 -0.48 -26.50
N CYS A 355 -7.93 0.42 -26.13
CA CYS A 355 -6.72 0.01 -25.41
C CYS A 355 -6.97 -0.36 -23.94
N GLN A 356 -8.11 0.06 -23.35
CA GLN A 356 -8.56 -0.28 -22.00
C GLN A 356 -7.54 -0.01 -20.86
N MET A 357 -6.59 0.90 -21.09
CA MET A 357 -5.52 1.20 -20.13
C MET A 357 -6.06 1.84 -18.84
N PHE A 358 -7.15 2.61 -18.90
CA PHE A 358 -7.74 3.21 -17.71
C PHE A 358 -8.41 2.13 -16.84
N GLU A 359 -9.12 1.20 -17.44
CA GLU A 359 -9.75 0.06 -16.77
C GLU A 359 -8.68 -0.80 -16.08
N PHE A 360 -7.53 -1.02 -16.73
CA PHE A 360 -6.43 -1.81 -16.18
C PHE A 360 -5.64 -1.10 -15.07
N SER A 361 -5.21 0.14 -15.30
CA SER A 361 -4.23 0.86 -14.46
C SER A 361 -4.82 1.99 -13.61
N GLY A 362 -6.02 2.46 -13.96
CA GLY A 362 -6.62 3.66 -13.37
C GLY A 362 -5.99 4.97 -13.82
N ILE A 363 -5.08 4.94 -14.80
CA ILE A 363 -4.48 6.13 -15.42
C ILE A 363 -5.03 6.24 -16.84
N ILE A 364 -5.54 7.42 -17.17
CA ILE A 364 -6.13 7.69 -18.48
C ILE A 364 -5.05 7.64 -19.59
N CYS A 365 -5.34 6.98 -20.70
CA CYS A 365 -4.37 6.81 -21.78
C CYS A 365 -4.29 8.04 -22.69
N ARG A 366 -3.16 8.15 -23.39
CA ARG A 366 -2.95 9.11 -24.47
C ARG A 366 -4.06 9.14 -25.52
N HIS A 367 -4.71 8.01 -25.80
CA HIS A 367 -5.80 7.97 -26.80
C HIS A 367 -7.03 8.76 -26.35
N VAL A 368 -7.47 8.55 -25.11
CA VAL A 368 -8.58 9.30 -24.54
C VAL A 368 -8.21 10.78 -24.40
N LEU A 369 -6.99 11.07 -23.96
CA LEU A 369 -6.48 12.43 -23.84
C LEU A 369 -6.44 13.16 -25.20
N ALA A 370 -6.10 12.48 -26.30
CA ALA A 370 -6.15 13.04 -27.64
C ALA A 370 -7.59 13.36 -28.08
N ALA A 371 -8.56 12.50 -27.77
CA ALA A 371 -9.98 12.78 -28.00
C ALA A 371 -10.49 13.95 -27.16
N PHE A 372 -10.09 14.03 -25.88
CA PHE A 372 -10.38 15.16 -24.99
C PHE A 372 -9.83 16.48 -25.55
N ARG A 373 -8.60 16.47 -26.08
CA ARG A 373 -8.02 17.63 -26.77
C ARG A 373 -8.85 18.03 -27.98
N ALA A 374 -9.29 17.08 -28.80
CA ALA A 374 -10.15 17.36 -29.96
C ALA A 374 -11.54 17.93 -29.58
N LYS A 375 -12.03 17.62 -28.37
CA LYS A 375 -13.28 18.14 -27.80
C LYS A 375 -13.10 19.36 -26.89
N ASN A 376 -11.88 19.90 -26.76
CA ASN A 376 -11.55 21.02 -25.85
C ASN A 376 -11.90 20.75 -24.37
N VAL A 377 -11.76 19.50 -23.91
CA VAL A 377 -11.86 19.16 -22.49
C VAL A 377 -10.58 19.61 -21.79
N LEU A 378 -10.67 20.66 -20.97
CA LEU A 378 -9.51 21.33 -20.37
C LEU A 378 -9.06 20.74 -19.02
N THR A 379 -9.92 19.96 -18.37
CA THR A 379 -9.67 19.36 -17.05
C THR A 379 -10.12 17.90 -17.07
N LEU A 380 -9.46 17.05 -16.28
CA LEU A 380 -9.86 15.67 -16.12
C LEU A 380 -11.23 15.62 -15.43
N PRO A 381 -12.22 14.93 -16.03
CA PRO A 381 -13.45 14.59 -15.35
C PRO A 381 -13.17 13.73 -14.10
N SER A 382 -13.97 13.91 -13.04
CA SER A 382 -13.71 13.32 -11.72
C SER A 382 -13.68 11.80 -11.74
N GLN A 383 -14.45 11.14 -12.63
CA GLN A 383 -14.45 9.69 -12.78
C GLN A 383 -13.11 9.10 -13.24
N TYR A 384 -12.22 9.92 -13.82
CA TYR A 384 -10.87 9.51 -14.23
C TYR A 384 -9.81 9.79 -13.16
N ILE A 385 -10.19 10.31 -11.99
CA ILE A 385 -9.30 10.57 -10.86
C ILE A 385 -9.59 9.52 -9.79
N LEU A 386 -8.85 8.40 -9.83
CA LEU A 386 -9.00 7.37 -8.81
C LEU A 386 -8.39 7.82 -7.48
N GLN A 387 -9.20 7.76 -6.42
CA GLN A 387 -8.81 8.20 -5.07
C GLN A 387 -7.49 7.57 -4.61
N ARG A 388 -7.27 6.29 -4.91
CA ARG A 388 -6.07 5.53 -4.54
C ARG A 388 -4.77 6.14 -5.08
N TRP A 389 -4.82 6.89 -6.18
CA TRP A 389 -3.64 7.50 -6.80
C TRP A 389 -3.40 8.96 -6.35
N THR A 390 -4.29 9.48 -5.53
CA THR A 390 -4.22 10.87 -5.05
C THR A 390 -3.35 11.02 -3.82
N ARG A 391 -2.92 12.26 -3.55
CA ARG A 391 -2.24 12.66 -2.31
C ARG A 391 -3.09 12.37 -1.05
N ASN A 392 -4.40 12.26 -1.23
CA ASN A 392 -5.38 12.06 -0.17
C ASN A 392 -5.90 10.61 -0.11
N ALA A 393 -5.20 9.65 -0.72
CA ALA A 393 -5.65 8.25 -0.80
C ALA A 393 -6.03 7.66 0.57
N LYS A 394 -5.30 8.01 1.63
CA LYS A 394 -5.54 7.55 3.00
C LYS A 394 -6.56 8.40 3.79
N SER A 395 -7.09 9.48 3.22
CA SER A 395 -7.97 10.44 3.91
C SER A 395 -9.47 10.13 3.78
N GLY A 396 -9.89 9.36 2.78
CA GLY A 396 -11.31 9.16 2.43
C GLY A 396 -11.93 7.80 2.79
N ALA A 397 -11.15 6.73 2.92
CA ALA A 397 -11.69 5.35 2.90
C ALA A 397 -12.39 4.88 4.20
N VAL A 398 -12.45 5.71 5.25
CA VAL A 398 -13.25 5.39 6.45
C VAL A 398 -14.73 5.77 6.25
N LEU A 399 -15.07 6.47 5.16
CA LEU A 399 -16.45 6.87 4.85
C LEU A 399 -17.26 5.80 4.10
N ASP A 400 -16.63 4.94 3.28
CA ASP A 400 -17.35 3.98 2.43
C ASP A 400 -17.68 2.63 3.08
N ALA A 401 -17.04 2.27 4.20
CA ALA A 401 -17.41 1.06 4.96
C ALA A 401 -18.76 1.21 5.71
N HIS A 402 -19.29 2.43 5.83
CA HIS A 402 -20.55 2.72 6.52
C HIS A 402 -21.59 3.47 5.66
N ALA A 403 -21.27 3.86 4.42
CA ALA A 403 -22.20 4.56 3.53
C ALA A 403 -23.39 3.68 3.06
N SER A 404 -23.28 2.36 3.16
CA SER A 404 -24.40 1.43 2.88
C SER A 404 -25.42 1.33 4.03
N GLN A 405 -25.19 2.03 5.15
CA GLN A 405 -26.19 2.17 6.22
C GLN A 405 -26.47 3.63 6.54
N MET A 406 -27.63 4.06 6.01
CA MET A 406 -28.53 5.07 6.56
C MET A 406 -28.31 6.52 6.08
N GLN A 407 -29.22 6.91 5.18
CA GLN A 407 -29.81 8.25 5.18
C GLN A 407 -30.20 8.66 6.60
N ASN A 408 -29.61 9.73 7.13
CA ASN A 408 -30.36 10.89 7.66
C ASN A 408 -29.41 12.00 8.13
N ASN A 409 -29.72 13.21 7.67
CA ASN A 409 -29.06 14.45 8.07
C ASN A 409 -29.27 14.76 9.56
N SER A 410 -28.17 15.03 10.27
CA SER A 410 -27.98 16.13 11.23
C SER A 410 -26.97 15.75 12.32
N ARG A 411 -25.72 15.53 11.95
CA ARG A 411 -24.57 15.56 12.86
C ARG A 411 -23.32 15.62 12.00
N GLU A 412 -22.65 16.77 11.95
CA GLU A 412 -21.22 16.77 11.61
C GLU A 412 -20.58 15.70 12.49
N SER A 413 -20.09 14.63 11.86
CA SER A 413 -19.87 13.37 12.58
C SER A 413 -18.83 13.60 13.68
N LEU A 414 -19.11 13.10 14.89
CA LEU A 414 -18.16 13.13 16.01
C LEU A 414 -16.77 12.62 15.61
N THR A 415 -16.73 11.71 14.63
CA THR A 415 -15.53 11.12 14.04
C THR A 415 -14.73 12.12 13.19
N ALA A 416 -15.39 12.99 12.41
CA ALA A 416 -14.71 14.08 11.69
C ALA A 416 -14.11 15.08 12.67
N CYS A 417 -14.85 15.48 13.71
CA CYS A 417 -14.33 16.32 14.78
C CYS A 417 -13.14 15.67 15.51
N TYR A 418 -13.22 14.36 15.82
CA TYR A 418 -12.13 13.63 16.46
C TYR A 418 -10.86 13.59 15.60
N ASN A 419 -10.98 13.28 14.31
CA ASN A 419 -9.84 13.19 13.41
C ASN A 419 -9.19 14.55 13.15
N SER A 420 -9.98 15.62 12.98
CA SER A 420 -9.47 16.98 12.87
C SER A 420 -8.75 17.43 14.13
N LEU A 421 -9.32 17.18 15.32
CA LEU A 421 -8.67 17.49 16.61
C LEU A 421 -7.37 16.69 16.80
N ARG A 422 -7.34 15.42 16.38
CA ARG A 422 -6.15 14.56 16.46
C ARG A 422 -5.04 15.05 15.53
N GLN A 423 -5.37 15.40 14.28
CA GLN A 423 -4.38 15.94 13.34
C GLN A 423 -3.80 17.27 13.85
N GLU A 424 -4.64 18.14 14.40
CA GLU A 424 -4.16 19.41 14.94
C GLU A 424 -3.27 19.18 16.17
N ALA A 425 -3.66 18.28 17.08
CA ALA A 425 -2.85 17.91 18.24
C ALA A 425 -1.47 17.34 17.86
N ILE A 426 -1.38 16.57 16.77
CA ILE A 426 -0.10 16.03 16.28
C ILE A 426 0.86 17.15 15.86
N LYS A 427 0.38 18.24 15.25
CA LYS A 427 1.24 19.39 14.92
C LYS A 427 1.85 20.03 16.16
N PHE A 428 1.10 20.13 17.26
CA PHE A 428 1.63 20.63 18.54
C PHE A 428 2.70 19.70 19.11
N VAL A 429 2.59 18.38 18.89
CA VAL A 429 3.62 17.41 19.29
C VAL A 429 4.87 17.54 18.42
N GLU A 430 4.71 17.62 17.10
CA GLU A 430 5.81 17.73 16.14
C GLU A 430 6.60 19.04 16.29
N GLU A 431 5.91 20.18 16.45
CA GLU A 431 6.55 21.47 16.71
C GLU A 431 7.06 21.60 18.14
N GLY A 432 6.28 21.12 19.11
CA GLY A 432 6.64 21.14 20.54
C GLY A 432 7.90 20.34 20.84
N ALA A 433 8.12 19.21 20.17
CA ALA A 433 9.28 18.36 20.38
C ALA A 433 10.63 18.97 19.90
N LYS A 434 10.61 20.08 19.16
CA LYS A 434 11.82 20.69 18.58
C LYS A 434 12.71 21.39 19.60
N SER A 435 12.15 21.87 20.71
CA SER A 435 12.92 22.45 21.82
C SER A 435 12.10 22.50 23.10
N ILE A 436 12.76 22.55 24.25
CA ILE A 436 12.11 22.71 25.56
C ILE A 436 11.29 24.00 25.63
N TYR A 437 11.76 25.08 25.01
CA TYR A 437 11.02 26.34 24.95
C TYR A 437 9.69 26.19 24.20
N ILE A 438 9.73 25.63 22.99
CA ILE A 438 8.53 25.43 22.15
C ILE A 438 7.62 24.36 22.78
N TYR A 439 8.17 23.33 23.41
CA TYR A 439 7.43 22.35 24.21
C TYR A 439 6.61 23.02 25.30
N ASN A 440 7.23 23.91 26.09
CA ASN A 440 6.53 24.63 27.16
C ASN A 440 5.43 25.56 26.59
N VAL A 441 5.68 26.22 25.46
CA VAL A 441 4.67 27.05 24.77
C VAL A 441 3.49 26.20 24.28
N ALA A 442 3.77 25.08 23.59
CA ALA A 442 2.77 24.16 23.08
C ALA A 442 1.94 23.53 24.22
N MET A 443 2.60 23.13 25.30
CA MET A 443 1.95 22.52 26.46
C MET A 443 1.05 23.52 27.20
N ASN A 444 1.49 24.76 27.39
CA ASN A 444 0.67 25.83 27.98
C ASN A 444 -0.58 26.11 27.13
N ALA A 445 -0.45 26.16 25.79
CA ALA A 445 -1.58 26.35 24.87
C ALA A 445 -2.59 25.19 24.96
N LEU A 446 -2.11 23.94 25.03
CA LEU A 446 -2.96 22.75 25.20
C LEU A 446 -3.69 22.75 26.55
N GLN A 447 -3.03 23.18 27.63
CA GLN A 447 -3.65 23.30 28.95
C GLN A 447 -4.72 24.40 28.98
N GLU A 448 -4.51 25.53 28.29
CA GLU A 448 -5.51 26.59 28.17
C GLU A 448 -6.73 26.12 27.37
N ALA A 449 -6.51 25.40 26.26
CA ALA A 449 -7.57 24.78 25.49
C ALA A 449 -8.38 23.78 26.33
N ALA A 450 -7.71 22.94 27.13
CA ALA A 450 -8.37 22.00 28.04
C ALA A 450 -9.26 22.71 29.08
N LYS A 451 -8.81 23.84 29.63
CA LYS A 451 -9.62 24.67 30.55
C LYS A 451 -10.86 25.25 29.86
N LYS A 452 -10.73 25.76 28.63
CA LYS A 452 -11.86 26.28 27.84
C LYS A 452 -12.90 25.20 27.52
N ILE A 453 -12.44 23.98 27.18
CA ILE A 453 -13.31 22.83 26.92
C ILE A 453 -14.06 22.41 28.20
N ALA A 454 -13.38 22.37 29.35
CA ALA A 454 -14.01 22.07 30.63
C ALA A 454 -15.08 23.13 31.02
N ALA A 455 -14.82 24.41 30.75
CA ALA A 455 -15.78 25.49 30.98
C ALA A 455 -17.03 25.37 30.07
N ALA A 456 -16.85 25.03 28.78
CA ALA A 456 -17.95 24.80 27.85
C ALA A 456 -18.83 23.61 28.25
N LYS A 457 -18.22 22.53 28.77
CA LYS A 457 -18.95 21.35 29.29
C LYS A 457 -19.86 21.69 30.48
N ASN A 458 -19.47 22.65 31.30
CA ASN A 458 -20.25 23.10 32.47
C ASN A 458 -21.38 24.09 32.12
N GLN A 459 -21.37 24.70 30.93
CA GLN A 459 -22.46 25.56 30.45
C GLN A 459 -23.59 24.74 29.79
N GLY A 460 -23.26 23.63 29.13
CA GLY A 460 -24.25 22.73 28.51
C GLY A 460 -25.16 21.98 29.51
N SER A 461 -24.68 21.73 30.74
CA SER A 461 -25.42 21.03 31.79
C SER A 461 -26.37 21.91 32.63
N ARG A 462 -26.30 23.25 32.48
CA ARG A 462 -27.27 24.18 33.12
C ARG A 462 -28.55 24.39 32.31
N ALA A 463 -28.55 24.03 31.02
CA ALA A 463 -29.71 24.17 30.14
C ALA A 463 -30.70 23.00 30.21
N SER A 464 -30.35 21.87 30.86
CA SER A 464 -31.19 20.66 30.89
C SER A 464 -32.02 20.47 32.16
N ASN A 465 -31.89 21.32 33.20
CA ASN A 465 -32.58 21.13 34.48
C ASN A 465 -33.54 22.28 34.82
N SER A 466 -34.52 22.55 33.95
CA SER A 466 -35.71 23.32 34.30
C SER A 466 -36.94 22.67 33.70
N ARG A 467 -37.52 21.73 34.46
CA ARG A 467 -38.94 21.33 34.53
C ARG A 467 -39.03 20.01 35.28
N ASP A 468 -39.25 20.09 36.60
CA ASP A 468 -40.48 19.61 37.23
C ASP A 468 -40.41 19.74 38.75
N ILE A 469 -41.45 20.34 39.32
CA ILE A 469 -41.69 20.52 40.76
C ILE A 469 -42.83 19.57 41.18
N THR A 470 -42.78 19.15 42.45
CA THR A 470 -43.81 18.54 43.32
C THR A 470 -43.83 17.00 43.37
N ASN A 471 -43.98 16.31 44.50
CA ASN A 471 -43.84 16.56 45.95
C ASN A 471 -43.95 15.17 46.63
N GLY A 472 -43.29 14.91 47.76
CA GLY A 472 -43.57 13.69 48.55
C GLY A 472 -42.51 13.23 49.56
N SER A 473 -42.42 13.95 50.67
CA SER A 473 -41.88 13.65 52.01
C SER A 473 -41.63 12.18 52.49
N GLY A 474 -40.47 11.97 53.15
CA GLY A 474 -40.37 11.36 54.49
C GLY A 474 -39.53 10.07 54.66
N PRO A 475 -38.84 9.83 55.81
CA PRO A 475 -37.40 9.48 55.84
C PRO A 475 -37.05 8.17 56.58
N LYS A 476 -35.77 7.72 56.50
CA LYS A 476 -35.10 7.02 57.62
C LYS A 476 -33.56 7.02 57.54
N LEU A 477 -32.96 7.30 58.70
CA LEU A 477 -31.53 7.31 59.04
C LEU A 477 -30.91 5.91 59.07
N HIS A 478 -29.61 5.82 58.78
CA HIS A 478 -28.62 5.26 59.72
C HIS A 478 -27.19 5.66 59.33
N ALA A 479 -26.43 6.10 60.32
CA ALA A 479 -25.03 6.51 60.23
C ALA A 479 -24.13 5.55 61.04
N THR A 480 -22.96 5.26 60.47
CA THR A 480 -21.71 4.74 61.08
C THR A 480 -20.66 4.94 59.97
N GLY A 481 -19.53 5.63 60.07
CA GLY A 481 -18.76 6.15 61.19
C GLY A 481 -17.32 5.67 61.02
N GLU A 482 -16.47 6.39 60.26
CA GLU A 482 -15.00 6.18 60.23
C GLU A 482 -14.24 7.51 60.10
N ASN A 483 -13.15 7.61 60.86
CA ASN A 483 -12.35 8.79 61.18
C ASN A 483 -11.48 9.29 60.02
N GLY A 484 -11.50 10.61 59.78
CA GLY A 484 -10.63 11.29 58.82
C GLY A 484 -9.32 11.81 59.43
N LEU A 485 -8.20 11.54 58.74
CA LEU A 485 -6.95 12.30 58.84
C LEU A 485 -7.15 13.68 58.18
N SER A 486 -6.66 14.75 58.80
CA SER A 486 -6.96 16.12 58.38
C SER A 486 -6.23 16.50 57.09
N ALA A 487 -6.92 17.22 56.20
CA ALA A 487 -6.44 17.66 54.89
C ALA A 487 -5.12 18.47 54.94
N SER A 488 -4.73 18.98 56.10
CA SER A 488 -3.50 19.73 56.32
C SER A 488 -2.23 18.87 56.17
N GLN A 489 -2.26 17.62 56.66
CA GLN A 489 -1.07 16.74 56.63
C GLN A 489 -0.75 16.24 55.20
N LEU A 490 -1.78 16.03 54.39
CA LEU A 490 -1.65 15.63 52.98
C LEU A 490 -1.07 16.72 52.06
N VAL A 491 -1.25 17.99 52.43
CA VAL A 491 -0.72 19.12 51.66
C VAL A 491 0.78 19.30 51.93
N ASP A 492 1.20 19.18 53.19
CA ASP A 492 2.62 19.27 53.56
C ASP A 492 3.44 18.12 52.99
N GLU A 493 2.89 16.90 52.97
CA GLU A 493 3.57 15.73 52.41
C GLU A 493 3.74 15.85 50.88
N LYS A 494 2.75 16.43 50.18
CA LYS A 494 2.84 16.74 48.75
C LYS A 494 3.83 17.87 48.46
N ALA A 495 3.85 18.92 49.28
CA ALA A 495 4.80 20.01 49.14
C ALA A 495 6.25 19.53 49.29
N LYS A 496 6.50 18.65 50.27
CA LYS A 496 7.81 18.01 50.45
C LYS A 496 8.21 17.16 49.25
N LYS A 497 7.29 16.34 48.72
CA LYS A 497 7.53 15.51 47.52
C LYS A 497 7.85 16.35 46.28
N ILE A 498 7.20 17.50 46.13
CA ILE A 498 7.46 18.44 45.03
C ILE A 498 8.87 19.02 45.16
N GLY A 499 9.32 19.38 46.37
CA GLY A 499 10.69 19.83 46.62
C GLY A 499 11.73 18.80 46.20
N GLU A 500 11.57 17.54 46.67
CA GLU A 500 12.48 16.43 46.33
C GLU A 500 12.57 16.18 44.81
N LEU A 501 11.43 16.17 44.11
CA LEU A 501 11.40 15.99 42.66
C LEU A 501 12.01 17.17 41.89
N THR A 502 11.89 18.38 42.43
CA THR A 502 12.47 19.58 41.80
C THR A 502 13.99 19.55 41.86
N GLU A 503 14.57 19.14 43.00
CA GLU A 503 16.02 18.97 43.16
C GLU A 503 16.57 17.84 42.25
N GLU A 504 15.83 16.74 42.10
CA GLU A 504 16.21 15.63 41.21
C GLU A 504 16.21 16.03 39.73
N ILE A 505 15.23 16.86 39.32
CA ILE A 505 15.18 17.44 37.97
C ILE A 505 16.37 18.37 37.74
N GLU A 506 16.70 19.22 38.70
CA GLU A 506 17.82 20.17 38.56
C GLU A 506 19.17 19.45 38.48
N SER A 507 19.38 18.41 39.30
CA SER A 507 20.55 17.53 39.21
C SER A 507 20.65 16.79 37.86
N THR A 508 19.51 16.33 37.33
CA THR A 508 19.47 15.66 36.03
C THR A 508 19.75 16.62 34.88
N ASN A 509 19.21 17.84 34.92
CA ASN A 509 19.48 18.88 33.94
C ASN A 509 20.97 19.26 33.91
N GLN A 510 21.63 19.39 35.07
CA GLN A 510 23.08 19.63 35.13
C GLN A 510 23.88 18.51 34.47
N ARG A 511 23.52 17.23 34.68
CA ARG A 511 24.17 16.11 33.97
C ARG A 511 23.94 16.19 32.47
N CYS A 512 22.73 16.53 32.02
CA CYS A 512 22.40 16.69 30.61
C CYS A 512 23.22 17.81 29.95
N GLU A 513 23.45 18.94 30.63
CA GLU A 513 24.30 20.02 30.11
C GLU A 513 25.76 19.58 29.95
N VAL A 514 26.29 18.79 30.89
CA VAL A 514 27.64 18.20 30.76
C VAL A 514 27.70 17.25 29.56
N TYR A 515 26.70 16.38 29.38
CA TYR A 515 26.63 15.50 28.20
C TYR A 515 26.54 16.29 26.89
N ARG A 516 25.77 17.39 26.87
CA ARG A 516 25.61 18.25 25.70
C ARG A 516 26.92 18.96 25.34
N ALA A 517 27.64 19.47 26.34
CA ALA A 517 28.95 20.08 26.15
C ALA A 517 29.98 19.08 25.61
N ASN A 518 29.99 17.84 26.14
CA ASN A 518 30.86 16.78 25.66
C ASN A 518 30.55 16.40 24.20
N LEU A 519 29.27 16.25 23.85
CA LEU A 519 28.85 15.93 22.48
C LEU A 519 29.25 17.05 21.50
N LEU A 520 29.07 18.31 21.88
CA LEU A 520 29.52 19.47 21.10
C LEU A 520 31.03 19.48 20.89
N SER A 521 31.81 19.07 21.90
CA SER A 521 33.26 18.93 21.75
C SER A 521 33.62 17.86 20.72
N VAL A 522 33.01 16.67 20.82
CA VAL A 522 33.26 15.56 19.88
C VAL A 522 32.88 15.95 18.45
N LEU A 523 31.77 16.66 18.26
CA LEU A 523 31.35 17.13 16.94
C LEU A 523 32.35 18.14 16.34
N ARG A 524 32.89 19.05 17.14
CA ARG A 524 33.94 19.99 16.69
C ARG A 524 35.22 19.24 16.28
N ASP A 525 35.64 18.26 17.07
CA ASP A 525 36.82 17.44 16.74
C ASP A 525 36.62 16.67 15.44
N MET A 526 35.42 16.12 15.21
CA MET A 526 35.07 15.43 13.97
C MET A 526 35.10 16.36 12.75
N GLU A 527 34.59 17.60 12.88
CA GLU A 527 34.64 18.59 11.81
C GLU A 527 36.09 19.01 11.49
N GLU A 528 36.94 19.18 12.51
CA GLU A 528 38.35 19.50 12.31
C GLU A 528 39.08 18.36 11.60
N GLN A 529 38.83 17.10 11.98
CA GLN A 529 39.40 15.94 11.27
C GLN A 529 38.92 15.85 9.82
N LYS A 530 37.64 16.12 9.57
CA LYS A 530 37.09 16.18 8.21
C LYS A 530 37.81 17.22 7.36
N MET A 531 38.03 18.43 7.89
CA MET A 531 38.77 19.48 7.16
C MET A 531 40.22 19.07 6.88
N LYS A 532 40.92 18.49 7.86
CA LYS A 532 42.29 17.98 7.67
C LYS A 532 42.36 16.90 6.58
N LEU A 533 41.40 15.98 6.54
CA LEU A 533 41.32 14.96 5.50
C LEU A 533 41.04 15.57 4.13
N SER A 534 40.13 16.55 4.05
CA SER A 534 39.82 17.24 2.80
C SER A 534 41.06 17.93 2.20
N VAL A 535 41.85 18.61 3.02
CA VAL A 535 43.11 19.24 2.60
C VAL A 535 44.13 18.19 2.13
N LYS A 536 44.26 17.07 2.84
CA LYS A 536 45.16 15.97 2.41
C LYS A 536 44.74 15.36 1.08
N VAL A 537 43.45 15.16 0.86
CA VAL A 537 42.91 14.64 -0.42
C VAL A 537 43.20 15.62 -1.56
N GLU A 538 43.02 16.92 -1.33
CA GLU A 538 43.27 17.93 -2.36
C GLU A 538 44.77 18.06 -2.68
N ASN A 539 45.64 18.02 -1.68
CA ASN A 539 47.10 17.99 -1.88
C ASN A 539 47.56 16.73 -2.63
N ALA A 540 46.97 15.57 -2.34
CA ALA A 540 47.26 14.32 -3.07
C ALA A 540 46.79 14.38 -4.53
N ARG A 541 45.67 15.07 -4.81
CA ARG A 541 45.21 15.30 -6.19
C ARG A 541 46.12 16.23 -6.97
N LEU A 542 46.73 17.22 -6.31
CA LEU A 542 47.67 18.15 -6.93
C LEU A 542 49.01 17.45 -7.25
N THR A 543 49.53 16.62 -6.35
CA THR A 543 50.75 15.84 -6.58
C THR A 543 50.61 14.70 -7.61
N LEU A 544 49.38 14.29 -7.95
CA LEU A 544 49.11 13.35 -9.05
C LEU A 544 48.98 14.03 -10.43
N LYS A 545 48.99 15.37 -10.48
CA LYS A 545 48.89 16.18 -11.71
C LYS A 545 50.21 16.82 -12.15
N GLU A 546 51.26 16.73 -11.32
CA GLU A 546 52.65 16.98 -11.68
C GLU A 546 53.33 15.66 -12.06
#